data_AF-A0ABD1HA00-F1
#
_entry.id   AF-A0ABD1HA00-F1
#
_cell.length_a   1.000
_cell.length_b   1.000
_cell.length_c   1.000
_cell.angle_alpha   90.00
_cell.angle_beta   90.00
_cell.angle_gamma   90.00
#
_symmetry.space_group_name_H-M   'P 1'
#
loop_
_entity.id
_entity.type
_entity.pdbx_description
1 polymer ?
#
loop_
_entity_poly.entity_id
_entity_poly.type
_entity_poly.pdbx_seq_one_letter_code
_entity_poly.pdbx_strand_id
1 'polypeptide(L)'
;MQAIKKRKRAALLHSHKKREDNRIKKRFWELRNLIPNCTQMDKESVLDEAIVYLKCLQLQLQIIPTYAGLCVPPTPITYPLQMYGLPLVGFNGYRTGLETPTPQQP
;
A
#
# COMPACT_ATOMS: atom_id res chain seq x y z
N MET A 1 18.48 2.76 43.32
CA MET A 1 17.29 2.13 42.67
C MET A 1 16.95 2.67 41.27
N GLN A 2 17.22 3.93 40.92
CA GLN A 2 16.88 4.54 39.60
C GLN A 2 17.52 3.84 38.38
N ALA A 3 18.79 3.42 38.47
CA ALA A 3 19.51 2.78 37.37
C ALA A 3 18.91 1.42 36.94
N ILE A 4 18.35 0.66 37.90
CA ILE A 4 17.74 -0.64 37.64
C ILE A 4 16.41 -0.47 36.87
N LYS A 5 15.60 0.55 37.23
CA LYS A 5 14.37 0.88 36.48
C LYS A 5 14.66 1.30 35.04
N LYS A 6 15.70 2.11 34.80
CA LYS A 6 16.12 2.54 33.46
C LYS A 6 16.57 1.35 32.58
N ARG A 7 17.39 0.44 33.12
CA ARG A 7 17.83 -0.78 32.41
C ARG A 7 16.68 -1.74 32.09
N LYS A 8 15.73 -1.94 33.02
CA LYS A 8 14.53 -2.75 32.76
C LYS A 8 13.68 -2.19 31.62
N ARG A 9 13.47 -0.87 31.57
CA ARG A 9 12.75 -0.21 30.47
C ARG A 9 13.44 -0.39 29.11
N ALA A 10 14.76 -0.22 29.06
CA ALA A 10 15.54 -0.44 27.85
C ALA A 10 15.45 -1.89 27.34
N ALA A 11 15.51 -2.87 28.24
CA ALA A 11 15.36 -4.29 27.90
C ALA A 11 13.97 -4.64 27.35
N LEU A 12 12.91 -4.07 27.92
CA LEU A 12 11.54 -4.25 27.44
C LEU A 12 11.34 -3.66 26.04
N LEU A 13 11.85 -2.45 25.80
CA LEU A 13 11.80 -1.81 24.48
C LEU A 13 12.58 -2.60 23.42
N HIS A 14 13.77 -3.10 23.79
CA HIS A 14 14.56 -3.96 22.91
C HIS A 14 13.84 -5.29 22.60
N SER A 15 13.24 -5.92 23.60
CA SER A 15 12.44 -7.15 23.42
C SER A 15 11.24 -6.91 22.49
N HIS A 16 10.54 -5.79 22.66
CA HIS A 16 9.43 -5.41 21.81
C HIS A 16 9.88 -5.20 20.36
N LYS A 17 10.93 -4.41 20.14
CA LYS A 17 11.49 -4.17 18.79
C LYS A 17 11.91 -5.47 18.11
N LYS A 18 12.61 -6.34 18.82
CA LYS A 18 13.02 -7.66 18.30
C LYS A 18 11.81 -8.52 17.91
N ARG A 19 10.72 -8.46 18.69
CA ARG A 19 9.47 -9.17 18.37
C ARG A 19 8.80 -8.61 17.13
N GLU A 20 8.78 -7.29 16.93
CA GLU A 20 8.23 -6.67 15.72
C GLU A 20 9.06 -6.99 14.47
N ASP A 21 10.38 -6.89 14.56
CA ASP A 21 11.29 -7.25 13.46
C ASP A 21 11.10 -8.73 13.06
N ASN A 22 10.89 -9.62 14.02
CA ASN A 22 10.61 -11.04 13.76
C ASN A 22 9.27 -11.26 13.04
N ARG A 23 8.23 -10.48 13.36
CA ARG A 23 6.92 -10.56 12.67
C ARG A 23 7.05 -10.13 11.21
N ILE A 24 7.81 -9.07 10.94
CA ILE A 24 8.07 -8.58 9.58
C ILE A 24 8.85 -9.63 8.80
N LYS A 25 9.92 -10.19 9.38
CA LYS A 25 10.69 -11.27 8.76
C LYS A 25 9.81 -12.47 8.42
N LYS A 26 8.94 -12.92 9.34
CA LYS A 26 8.04 -14.05 9.08
C LYS A 26 7.12 -13.79 7.89
N ARG A 27 6.49 -12.61 7.85
CA ARG A 27 5.63 -12.20 6.73
C ARG A 27 6.39 -12.10 5.40
N PHE A 28 7.65 -11.66 5.45
CA PHE A 28 8.51 -11.61 4.27
C PHE A 28 8.78 -13.01 3.71
N TRP A 29 9.06 -13.99 4.57
CA TRP A 29 9.22 -15.39 4.15
C TRP A 29 7.93 -16.02 3.65
N GLU A 30 6.80 -15.74 4.31
CA GLU A 30 5.48 -16.18 3.85
C GLU A 30 5.18 -15.61 2.45
N LEU A 31 5.45 -14.33 2.21
CA LEU A 31 5.27 -13.69 0.92
C LEU A 31 6.11 -14.38 -0.17
N ARG A 32 7.40 -14.63 0.09
CA ARG A 32 8.28 -15.35 -0.84
C ARG A 32 7.68 -16.70 -1.25
N ASN A 33 7.21 -17.49 -0.29
CA ASN A 33 6.67 -18.81 -0.56
C ASN A 33 5.39 -18.80 -1.42
N LEU A 34 4.71 -17.66 -1.50
CA LEU A 34 3.51 -17.49 -2.32
C LEU A 34 3.82 -17.02 -3.74
N ILE A 35 5.03 -16.52 -4.00
CA ILE A 35 5.39 -15.95 -5.30
C ILE A 35 6.10 -17.04 -6.13
N PRO A 36 5.59 -17.39 -7.32
CA PRO A 36 6.25 -18.34 -8.20
C PRO A 36 7.58 -17.77 -8.70
N ASN A 37 8.58 -18.63 -8.84
CA ASN A 37 9.95 -18.31 -9.30
C ASN A 37 10.79 -17.41 -8.37
N CYS A 38 10.31 -17.17 -7.14
CA CYS A 38 11.02 -16.39 -6.13
C CYS A 38 12.23 -17.12 -5.52
N THR A 39 13.33 -17.07 -6.26
CA THR A 39 14.58 -17.76 -5.95
C THR A 39 15.53 -16.90 -5.13
N GLN A 40 15.56 -15.59 -5.36
CA GLN A 40 16.42 -14.64 -4.65
C GLN A 40 15.83 -14.28 -3.27
N MET A 41 16.71 -14.05 -2.29
CA MET A 41 16.33 -13.68 -0.91
C MET A 41 16.46 -12.19 -0.64
N ASP A 42 16.82 -11.42 -1.67
CA ASP A 42 16.97 -9.98 -1.58
C ASP A 42 15.59 -9.33 -1.45
N LYS A 43 15.50 -8.36 -0.53
CA LYS A 43 14.23 -7.76 -0.17
C LYS A 43 13.61 -7.00 -1.33
N GLU A 44 14.43 -6.34 -2.14
CA GLU A 44 13.95 -5.68 -3.34
C GLU A 44 13.41 -6.70 -4.35
N SER A 45 14.17 -7.76 -4.67
CA SER A 45 13.78 -8.77 -5.65
C SER A 45 12.47 -9.48 -5.31
N VAL A 46 12.25 -9.87 -4.04
CA VAL A 46 10.98 -10.50 -3.62
C VAL A 46 9.78 -9.55 -3.84
N LEU A 47 9.97 -8.25 -3.60
CA LEU A 47 8.91 -7.27 -3.79
C LEU A 47 8.64 -6.99 -5.27
N ASP A 48 9.69 -6.90 -6.09
CA ASP A 48 9.55 -6.71 -7.53
C ASP A 48 8.83 -7.89 -8.19
N GLU A 49 9.21 -9.12 -7.84
CA GLU A 49 8.54 -10.32 -8.33
C GLU A 49 7.08 -10.42 -7.84
N ALA A 50 6.78 -9.98 -6.60
CA ALA A 50 5.41 -9.92 -6.10
C ALA A 50 4.53 -9.01 -6.96
N ILE A 51 5.06 -7.84 -7.32
CA ILE A 51 4.34 -6.85 -8.13
C ILE A 51 4.09 -7.40 -9.53
N VAL A 52 5.09 -8.02 -10.15
CA VAL A 52 4.96 -8.64 -11.47
C VAL A 52 3.92 -9.76 -11.43
N TYR A 53 4.01 -10.66 -10.44
CA TYR A 53 3.05 -11.76 -10.29
C TYR A 53 1.61 -11.27 -10.13
N LEU A 54 1.38 -10.25 -9.31
CA LEU A 54 0.04 -9.66 -9.14
C LEU A 54 -0.50 -9.04 -10.43
N LYS A 55 0.34 -8.34 -11.19
CA LYS A 55 -0.05 -7.78 -12.51
C LYS A 55 -0.39 -8.88 -13.50
N CYS A 56 0.42 -9.95 -13.57
CA CYS A 56 0.16 -11.10 -14.42
C CYS A 56 -1.15 -11.80 -14.04
N LEU A 57 -1.40 -11.99 -12.75
CA LEU A 57 -2.64 -12.58 -12.25
C LEU A 57 -3.86 -11.73 -12.59
N GLN A 58 -3.77 -10.41 -12.40
CA GLN A 58 -4.84 -9.47 -12.79
C GLN A 58 -5.12 -9.53 -14.30
N LEU A 59 -4.07 -9.56 -15.11
CA LEU A 59 -4.21 -9.68 -16.56
C LEU A 59 -4.88 -11.01 -16.96
N GLN A 60 -4.46 -12.12 -16.34
CA GLN A 60 -5.06 -13.43 -16.57
C GLN A 60 -6.56 -13.42 -16.24
N LEU A 61 -6.97 -12.77 -15.15
CA LEU A 61 -8.38 -12.63 -14.76
C LEU A 61 -9.19 -11.72 -15.70
N GLN A 62 -8.57 -10.77 -16.40
CA GLN A 62 -9.25 -9.97 -17.44
C GLN A 62 -9.41 -10.74 -18.74
N ILE A 63 -8.40 -11.52 -19.10
CA ILE A 63 -8.34 -12.30 -20.33
C ILE A 63 -9.29 -13.51 -20.24
N ILE A 64 -9.27 -14.31 -19.18
CA ILE A 64 -10.11 -15.52 -19.04
C ILE A 64 -11.61 -15.29 -19.38
N PRO A 65 -12.32 -14.31 -18.81
CA PRO A 65 -13.73 -14.09 -19.13
C PRO A 65 -13.92 -13.62 -20.58
N THR A 66 -13.03 -12.76 -21.09
CA THR A 66 -13.02 -12.31 -22.49
C THR A 66 -12.91 -13.49 -23.47
N TYR A 67 -12.14 -14.53 -23.13
CA TYR A 67 -11.91 -15.71 -23.96
C TYR A 67 -12.98 -16.79 -23.74
N ALA A 68 -13.67 -16.77 -22.60
CA ALA A 68 -14.84 -17.60 -22.30
C ALA A 68 -16.15 -17.00 -22.84
N GLY A 69 -16.10 -15.92 -23.64
CA GLY A 69 -17.29 -15.26 -24.21
C GLY A 69 -18.09 -14.41 -23.21
N LEU A 70 -17.60 -14.26 -21.98
CA LEU A 70 -18.17 -13.40 -20.95
C LEU A 70 -17.50 -12.02 -21.09
N CYS A 71 -18.09 -11.12 -21.87
CA CYS A 71 -17.61 -9.74 -21.96
C CYS A 71 -17.78 -9.03 -20.62
N VAL A 72 -16.79 -9.12 -19.74
CA VAL A 72 -16.72 -8.35 -18.50
C VAL A 72 -15.84 -7.13 -18.79
N PRO A 73 -16.40 -5.91 -18.87
CA PRO A 73 -15.59 -4.73 -19.09
C PRO A 73 -14.59 -4.56 -17.93
N PRO A 74 -13.33 -4.17 -18.19
CA PRO A 74 -12.36 -3.94 -17.14
C PRO A 74 -12.81 -2.72 -16.34
N THR A 75 -13.51 -2.95 -15.23
CA THR A 75 -13.70 -1.89 -14.25
C THR A 75 -12.34 -1.62 -13.62
N PRO A 76 -11.88 -0.36 -13.56
CA PRO A 76 -10.69 -0.06 -12.77
C PRO A 76 -10.96 -0.54 -11.35
N ILE A 77 -10.02 -1.27 -10.77
CA ILE A 77 -10.01 -1.62 -9.35
C ILE A 77 -9.75 -0.30 -8.60
N THR A 78 -10.76 0.57 -8.55
CA THR A 78 -10.79 1.73 -7.69
C THR A 78 -10.97 1.16 -6.29
N TYR A 79 -9.89 1.16 -5.50
CA TYR A 79 -9.96 0.91 -4.06
C TYR A 79 -11.17 1.64 -3.47
N PRO A 80 -12.04 1.01 -2.67
CA PRO A 80 -13.21 1.69 -2.13
C PRO A 80 -12.78 2.67 -1.02
N LEU A 81 -12.33 3.85 -1.42
CA LEU A 81 -12.17 5.01 -0.53
C LEU A 81 -13.52 5.61 -0.11
N GLN A 82 -14.63 5.14 -0.69
CA GLN A 82 -15.98 5.68 -0.44
C GLN A 82 -16.65 5.17 0.86
N MET A 83 -16.01 4.28 1.63
CA MET A 83 -16.60 3.78 2.88
C MET A 83 -16.48 4.73 4.08
N TYR A 84 -15.75 5.85 3.96
CA TYR A 84 -15.66 6.86 5.01
C TYR A 84 -16.34 8.16 4.53
N GLY A 85 -17.62 8.29 4.88
CA GLY A 85 -18.47 9.42 4.49
C GLY A 85 -17.94 10.78 4.96
N LEU A 86 -17.42 11.58 4.04
CA LEU A 86 -17.20 13.01 4.24
C LEU A 86 -17.92 13.77 3.12
N PRO A 87 -18.98 14.54 3.43
CA PRO A 87 -19.65 15.36 2.44
C PRO A 87 -18.72 16.53 2.06
N LEU A 88 -18.37 16.63 0.77
CA LEU A 88 -17.68 17.79 0.20
C LEU A 88 -18.69 18.93 0.01
N VAL A 89 -19.16 19.52 1.12
CA VAL A 89 -19.98 20.74 1.09
C VAL A 89 -19.35 21.78 2.02
N GLY A 90 -18.88 22.87 1.42
CA GLY A 90 -18.64 24.14 2.13
C GLY A 90 -17.21 24.38 2.63
N PHE A 91 -16.26 24.62 1.71
CA PHE A 91 -15.11 25.48 2.01
C PHE A 91 -15.34 26.84 1.36
N ASN A 92 -16.22 27.65 1.96
CA ASN A 92 -16.38 29.05 1.59
C ASN A 92 -15.16 29.82 2.12
N GLY A 93 -14.43 30.41 1.18
CA GLY A 93 -13.11 30.97 1.39
C GLY A 93 -13.06 32.20 2.30
N TYR A 94 -12.09 32.19 3.20
CA TYR A 94 -11.56 33.38 3.84
C TYR A 94 -10.52 34.02 2.92
N ARG A 95 -10.98 35.11 2.27
CA ARG A 95 -10.26 36.36 2.02
C ARG A 95 -8.76 36.37 2.37
N THR A 96 -7.90 36.38 1.36
CA THR A 96 -6.60 37.08 1.39
C THR A 96 -6.31 37.54 -0.04
N GLY A 97 -6.26 38.86 -0.23
CA GLY A 97 -6.15 39.48 -1.54
C GLY A 97 -4.74 39.43 -2.09
N LEU A 98 -4.61 39.04 -3.35
CA LEU A 98 -3.61 39.45 -4.34
C LEU A 98 -4.26 39.18 -5.72
N GLU A 99 -4.30 40.20 -6.58
CA GLU A 99 -5.06 40.24 -7.83
C GLU A 99 -4.73 39.12 -8.83
N THR A 100 -5.75 38.67 -9.56
CA THR A 100 -5.64 37.77 -10.72
C THR A 100 -5.48 38.58 -12.01
N PRO A 101 -4.52 38.29 -12.89
CA PRO A 101 -4.64 38.64 -14.30
C PRO A 101 -5.45 37.56 -15.02
N THR A 102 -6.59 37.97 -15.58
CA THR A 102 -7.47 37.17 -16.42
C THR A 102 -6.74 36.72 -17.70
N PRO A 103 -6.81 35.45 -18.12
CA PRO A 103 -6.43 35.07 -19.47
C PRO A 103 -7.52 35.53 -20.45
N GLN A 104 -7.20 36.48 -21.34
CA GLN A 104 -8.01 36.76 -22.52
C GLN A 104 -7.83 35.59 -23.51
N GLN A 105 -8.92 34.89 -23.83
CA GLN A 105 -8.98 34.00 -24.98
C GLN A 105 -9.39 34.80 -26.24
N PRO A 106 -8.92 34.41 -27.44
CA PRO A 106 -9.38 34.99 -28.70
C PRO A 106 -10.86 34.69 -28.99
#